data_AF-A0A7V6G644-F1
#
_entry.id   AF-A0A7V6G644-F1
#
_cell.length_a   1.000
_cell.length_b   1.000
_cell.length_c   1.000
_cell.angle_alpha   90.00
_cell.angle_beta   90.00
_cell.angle_gamma   90.00
#
_symmetry.space_group_name_H-M   'P 1'
#
loop_
_entity.id
_entity.type
_entity.pdbx_description
1 polymer ?
#
loop_
_entity_poly.entity_id
_entity_poly.type
_entity_poly.pdbx_seq_one_letter_code
_entity_poly.pdbx_strand_id
1 'polypeptide(L)'
;MKKLFFILIVTLSFAGCEDVDPNEDPRGTITLDIVEGQYLYFNSIFEYDPYVDHVHYLTVQGSSFITYGVDINNVGALTLRQIRSLPRYGWSTILPIVPGNSYIVRDWNSDGVYARFQVLNFITDPNDNNRVIGATIKYQAPFNL
;
A
#
# COMPACT_ATOMS: atom_id res chain seq x y z
N MET A 1 -41.86 -36.86 -32.53
CA MET A 1 -41.12 -35.64 -32.16
C MET A 1 -40.56 -35.81 -30.75
N LYS A 2 -39.28 -36.20 -30.61
CA LYS A 2 -38.62 -36.37 -29.31
C LYS A 2 -38.04 -35.03 -28.87
N LYS A 3 -38.53 -34.48 -27.74
CA LYS A 3 -38.05 -33.21 -27.18
C LYS A 3 -36.73 -33.47 -26.45
N LEU A 4 -35.64 -32.90 -26.94
CA LEU A 4 -34.34 -32.89 -26.24
C LEU A 4 -34.44 -31.89 -25.08
N PHE A 5 -34.27 -32.38 -23.85
CA PHE A 5 -34.06 -31.54 -22.67
C PHE A 5 -32.59 -31.11 -22.65
N PHE A 6 -32.32 -29.81 -22.84
CA PHE A 6 -31.01 -29.23 -22.59
C PHE A 6 -30.89 -28.94 -21.09
N ILE A 7 -29.99 -29.65 -20.40
CA ILE A 7 -29.60 -29.34 -19.03
C ILE A 7 -28.52 -28.25 -19.11
N LEU A 8 -28.89 -27.03 -18.70
CA LEU A 8 -27.96 -25.92 -18.53
C LEU A 8 -27.20 -26.14 -17.21
N ILE A 9 -25.95 -26.59 -17.29
CA ILE A 9 -25.05 -26.66 -16.14
C ILE A 9 -24.52 -25.26 -15.90
N VAL A 10 -25.09 -24.57 -14.91
CA VAL A 10 -24.56 -23.32 -14.39
C VAL A 10 -23.39 -23.66 -13.46
N THR A 11 -22.17 -23.56 -13.96
CA THR A 11 -20.96 -23.61 -13.13
C THR A 11 -20.86 -22.32 -12.32
N LEU A 12 -21.23 -22.40 -11.04
CA LEU A 12 -20.84 -21.41 -10.04
C LEU A 12 -19.33 -21.51 -9.82
N SER A 13 -18.57 -20.65 -10.47
CA SER A 13 -17.16 -20.44 -10.12
C SER A 13 -17.12 -19.70 -8.78
N PHE A 14 -16.94 -20.44 -7.68
CA PHE A 14 -16.53 -19.86 -6.42
C PHE A 14 -15.13 -19.29 -6.64
N ALA A 15 -15.01 -17.97 -6.70
CA ALA A 15 -13.73 -17.32 -6.51
C ALA A 15 -13.27 -17.71 -5.10
N GLY A 16 -12.36 -18.68 -5.02
CA GLY A 16 -11.77 -19.10 -3.76
C GLY A 16 -11.19 -17.87 -3.08
N CYS A 17 -11.51 -17.69 -1.80
CA CYS A 17 -10.71 -16.84 -0.94
C CYS A 17 -9.34 -17.53 -0.88
N GLU A 18 -8.42 -17.14 -1.77
CA GLU A 18 -7.06 -17.66 -1.78
C GLU A 18 -6.41 -17.16 -0.48
N ASP A 19 -5.92 -18.09 0.35
CA ASP A 19 -5.09 -17.73 1.49
C ASP A 19 -3.84 -17.03 0.93
N VAL A 20 -3.84 -15.69 1.00
CA VAL A 20 -2.71 -14.88 0.53
C VAL A 20 -1.55 -15.18 1.48
N ASP A 21 -0.49 -15.81 0.96
CA ASP A 21 0.75 -15.97 1.72
C ASP A 21 1.25 -14.57 2.13
N PRO A 22 1.36 -14.27 3.44
CA PRO A 22 1.84 -12.96 3.92
C PRO A 22 3.27 -12.65 3.45
N ASN A 23 3.99 -13.64 2.92
CA ASN A 23 5.34 -13.51 2.36
C ASN A 23 5.38 -13.43 0.83
N GLU A 24 4.25 -13.54 0.13
CA GLU A 24 4.18 -13.27 -1.32
C GLU A 24 4.23 -11.75 -1.56
N ASP A 25 4.89 -11.33 -2.65
CA ASP A 25 4.74 -9.94 -3.09
C ASP A 25 3.25 -9.73 -3.44
N PRO A 26 2.59 -8.66 -2.94
CA PRO A 26 1.17 -8.45 -3.20
C PRO A 26 0.91 -8.43 -4.70
N ARG A 27 -0.11 -9.21 -5.11
CA ARG A 27 -0.53 -9.31 -6.50
C ARG A 27 -1.25 -8.04 -6.91
N GLY A 28 -0.93 -7.53 -8.09
CA GLY A 28 -1.53 -6.31 -8.65
C GLY A 28 -0.89 -5.01 -8.16
N THR A 29 -1.52 -3.91 -8.55
CA THR A 29 -1.09 -2.54 -8.26
C THR A 29 -2.31 -1.66 -8.04
N ILE A 30 -2.16 -0.61 -7.24
CA ILE A 30 -3.16 0.45 -7.15
C ILE A 30 -2.61 1.74 -7.75
N THR A 31 -3.51 2.55 -8.30
CA THR A 31 -3.20 3.93 -8.68
C THR A 31 -3.61 4.84 -7.54
N LEU A 32 -2.66 5.64 -7.07
CA LEU A 32 -2.92 6.76 -6.20
C LEU A 32 -2.95 8.00 -7.08
N ASP A 33 -4.07 8.71 -7.09
CA ASP A 33 -4.03 10.10 -7.48
C ASP A 33 -3.19 10.86 -6.43
N ILE A 34 -2.43 11.84 -6.87
CA ILE A 34 -1.59 12.68 -6.02
C ILE A 34 -2.01 14.11 -6.34
N VAL A 35 -3.01 14.57 -5.59
CA VAL A 35 -3.24 15.99 -5.39
C VAL A 35 -2.48 16.40 -4.12
N GLU A 36 -1.84 17.55 -4.12
CA GLU A 36 -1.20 18.07 -2.90
C GLU A 36 -2.20 18.05 -1.74
N GLY A 37 -1.83 17.40 -0.62
CA GLY A 37 -2.73 17.21 0.51
C GLY A 37 -3.65 15.99 0.43
N GLN A 38 -3.50 15.12 -0.58
CA GLN A 38 -4.20 13.83 -0.64
C GLN A 38 -3.63 12.86 0.40
N TYR A 39 -4.50 12.05 1.00
CA TYR A 39 -4.16 11.14 2.09
C TYR A 39 -4.21 9.68 1.64
N LEU A 40 -3.15 8.92 1.92
CA LEU A 40 -3.18 7.48 2.07
C LEU A 40 -3.46 7.18 3.55
N TYR A 41 -4.55 6.46 3.79
CA TYR A 41 -4.97 6.10 5.14
C TYR A 41 -4.33 4.79 5.55
N PHE A 42 -3.64 4.81 6.68
CA PHE A 42 -3.30 3.62 7.42
C PHE A 42 -4.30 3.54 8.57
N ASN A 43 -5.33 2.71 8.40
CA ASN A 43 -6.24 2.43 9.50
C ASN A 43 -5.54 1.41 10.40
N SER A 44 -5.07 1.85 11.57
CA SER A 44 -4.53 0.94 12.58
C SER A 44 -5.69 0.25 13.30
N ILE A 45 -6.41 -0.64 12.62
CA ILE A 45 -7.24 -1.65 13.30
C ILE A 45 -6.30 -2.76 13.78
N PHE A 46 -5.41 -2.42 14.70
CA PHE A 46 -4.55 -3.38 15.38
C PHE A 46 -4.83 -3.22 16.87
N GLU A 47 -6.01 -3.68 17.27
CA GLU A 47 -6.56 -3.48 18.60
C GLU A 47 -5.60 -3.94 19.70
N TYR A 48 -5.29 -3.04 20.64
CA TYR A 48 -5.74 -3.26 22.02
C TYR A 48 -5.91 -1.95 22.84
N ASP A 49 -6.86 -1.09 22.44
CA ASP A 49 -7.65 -0.25 23.37
C ASP A 49 -8.98 0.20 22.71
N PRO A 50 -10.15 -0.04 23.34
CA PRO A 50 -11.49 0.10 22.75
C PRO A 50 -12.05 1.52 22.55
N TYR A 51 -11.28 2.61 22.74
CA TYR A 51 -11.85 3.98 22.72
C TYR A 51 -11.17 5.03 21.84
N VAL A 52 -10.17 4.71 21.02
CA VAL A 52 -9.55 5.71 20.13
C VAL A 52 -9.38 5.19 18.71
N ASP A 53 -10.03 5.87 17.77
CA ASP A 53 -9.94 5.68 16.33
C ASP A 53 -8.61 6.29 15.84
N HIS A 54 -7.61 5.46 15.58
CA HIS A 54 -6.29 5.92 15.13
C HIS A 54 -6.23 5.87 13.60
N VAL A 55 -6.91 6.83 12.96
CA VAL A 55 -6.72 7.07 11.52
C VAL A 55 -5.42 7.84 11.33
N HIS A 56 -4.40 7.16 10.83
CA HIS A 56 -3.13 7.78 10.48
C HIS A 56 -3.07 8.10 8.99
N TYR A 57 -2.38 9.19 8.66
CA TYR A 57 -2.32 9.67 7.30
C TYR A 57 -0.89 9.91 6.83
N LEU A 58 -0.64 9.39 5.64
CA LEU A 58 0.47 9.75 4.77
C LEU A 58 -0.11 10.67 3.71
N THR A 59 0.37 11.91 3.64
CA THR A 59 0.04 12.82 2.57
C THR A 59 1.20 12.98 1.59
N VAL A 60 0.89 13.38 0.36
CA VAL A 60 1.89 13.75 -0.63
C VAL A 60 1.86 15.25 -0.85
N GLN A 61 3.03 15.88 -0.75
CA GLN A 61 3.23 17.30 -1.06
C GLN A 61 4.43 17.44 -2.00
N GLY A 62 4.16 17.95 -3.21
CA GLY A 62 5.15 17.97 -4.29
C GLY A 62 5.68 16.57 -4.58
N SER A 63 7.00 16.38 -4.51
CA SER A 63 7.67 15.09 -4.68
C SER A 63 8.02 14.41 -3.36
N SER A 64 7.33 14.74 -2.26
CA SER A 64 7.62 14.19 -0.92
C SER A 64 6.40 13.57 -0.27
N PHE A 65 6.62 12.49 0.45
CA PHE A 65 5.70 11.97 1.44
C PHE A 65 5.84 12.76 2.73
N ILE A 66 4.72 13.18 3.33
CA ILE A 66 4.64 13.78 4.65
C ILE A 66 3.69 12.93 5.48
N THR A 67 4.08 12.55 6.69
CA THR A 67 3.28 11.70 7.57
C THR A 67 2.90 12.40 8.86
N TYR A 68 1.76 11.98 9.41
CA TYR A 68 1.29 12.46 10.71
C TYR A 68 0.82 11.28 11.57
N GLY A 69 1.47 11.11 12.72
CA GLY A 69 1.27 9.97 13.62
C GLY A 69 1.87 8.66 13.12
N VAL A 70 2.60 8.67 12.01
CA VAL A 70 3.43 7.55 11.53
C VAL A 70 4.80 8.05 11.11
N ASP A 71 5.80 7.18 11.19
CA ASP A 71 7.10 7.37 10.57
C ASP A 71 7.19 6.55 9.29
N ILE A 72 7.99 7.01 8.34
CA ILE A 72 8.27 6.32 7.08
C ILE A 72 9.78 6.18 6.86
N ASN A 73 10.19 5.09 6.23
CA ASN A 73 11.58 4.77 5.93
C ASN A 73 11.72 4.27 4.50
N ASN A 74 12.71 4.78 3.77
CA ASN A 74 13.07 4.30 2.43
C ASN A 74 14.03 3.11 2.54
N VAL A 75 13.60 1.94 2.09
CA VAL A 75 14.40 0.70 2.12
C VAL A 75 15.10 0.41 0.80
N GLY A 76 15.08 1.35 -0.13
CA GLY A 76 15.76 1.27 -1.42
C GLY A 76 14.97 0.49 -2.47
N ALA A 77 15.66 0.16 -3.56
CA ALA A 77 15.11 -0.56 -4.71
C ALA A 77 14.96 -2.07 -4.45
N LEU A 78 14.08 -2.41 -3.52
CA LEU A 78 13.72 -3.78 -3.15
C LEU A 78 12.25 -4.04 -3.51
N THR A 79 11.91 -5.26 -3.95
CA THR A 79 10.51 -5.68 -3.94
C THR A 79 10.01 -5.81 -2.50
N LEU A 80 8.70 -5.81 -2.29
CA LEU A 80 8.15 -5.90 -0.95
C LEU A 80 8.59 -7.20 -0.26
N ARG A 81 8.60 -8.33 -0.96
CA ARG A 81 9.10 -9.64 -0.47
C ARG A 81 10.58 -9.64 -0.09
N GLN A 82 11.39 -8.77 -0.67
CA GLN A 82 12.82 -8.66 -0.33
C GLN A 82 13.04 -7.92 1.00
N ILE A 83 12.03 -7.22 1.52
CA ILE A 83 12.07 -6.56 2.83
C ILE A 83 11.88 -7.62 3.93
N ARG A 84 13.00 -8.10 4.48
CA ARG A 84 13.05 -9.17 5.50
C ARG A 84 13.49 -8.71 6.89
N SER A 85 13.67 -7.40 7.07
CA SER A 85 14.12 -6.81 8.32
C SER A 85 13.63 -5.37 8.44
N LEU A 86 13.34 -4.93 9.66
CA LEU A 86 12.95 -3.54 9.92
C LEU A 86 14.19 -2.64 10.01
N PRO A 87 14.14 -1.43 9.43
CA PRO A 87 15.17 -0.43 9.59
C PRO A 87 15.34 -0.04 11.06
N ARG A 88 16.59 -0.04 11.52
CA ARG A 88 16.93 0.45 12.87
C ARG A 88 16.98 1.98 12.95
N TYR A 89 17.31 2.63 11.85
CA TYR A 89 17.51 4.08 11.73
C TYR A 89 16.92 4.62 10.42
N GLY A 90 16.85 5.94 10.27
CA GLY A 90 16.42 6.60 9.03
C GLY A 90 14.90 6.80 8.89
N TRP A 91 14.16 6.61 9.98
CA TRP A 91 12.74 6.96 10.07
C TRP A 91 12.57 8.47 10.00
N SER A 92 11.60 8.93 9.21
CA SER A 92 11.31 10.34 9.00
C SER A 92 9.80 10.58 8.89
N THR A 93 9.37 11.79 9.23
CA THR A 93 8.01 12.26 8.96
C THR A 93 7.86 12.92 7.59
N ILE A 94 8.98 13.22 6.92
CA ILE A 94 9.01 13.75 5.57
C ILE A 94 10.13 13.09 4.76
N LEU A 95 9.83 12.62 3.55
CA LEU A 95 10.86 12.04 2.68
C LEU A 95 10.55 12.26 1.19
N PRO A 96 11.57 12.31 0.32
CA PRO A 96 11.36 12.36 -1.11
C PRO A 96 10.86 11.01 -1.67
N ILE A 97 9.94 11.08 -2.61
CA ILE A 97 9.40 9.91 -3.31
C ILE A 97 10.30 9.56 -4.49
N VAL A 98 10.77 8.33 -4.52
CA VAL A 98 11.62 7.77 -5.58
C VAL A 98 10.92 6.55 -6.21
N PRO A 99 10.55 6.60 -7.50
CA PRO A 99 10.08 5.43 -8.22
C PRO A 99 11.12 4.31 -8.26
N GLY A 100 10.66 3.07 -8.19
CA GLY A 100 11.48 1.87 -8.02
C GLY A 100 11.77 1.52 -6.56
N ASN A 101 11.72 2.50 -5.65
CA ASN A 101 11.98 2.26 -4.23
C ASN A 101 10.75 1.77 -3.47
N SER A 102 11.03 1.04 -2.40
CA SER A 102 10.07 0.62 -1.41
C SER A 102 10.25 1.36 -0.09
N TYR A 103 9.15 1.43 0.66
CA TYR A 103 9.05 2.15 1.90
C TYR A 103 8.35 1.29 2.94
N ILE A 104 8.75 1.47 4.19
CA ILE A 104 8.04 0.92 5.35
C ILE A 104 7.46 2.09 6.13
N VAL A 105 6.21 1.95 6.56
CA VAL A 105 5.50 2.88 7.43
C VAL A 105 5.24 2.19 8.76
N ARG A 106 5.47 2.90 9.86
CA ARG A 106 5.13 2.43 11.22
C ARG A 106 4.39 3.52 11.97
N ASP A 107 3.50 3.11 12.85
CA ASP A 107 2.91 4.00 13.84
C ASP A 107 3.96 4.36 14.90
N TRP A 108 4.03 5.64 15.26
CA TRP A 108 4.93 6.20 16.29
C TRP A 108 4.73 5.61 17.70
N ASN A 109 3.53 5.09 17.98
CA ASN A 109 3.05 4.64 19.28
C ASN A 109 2.61 3.16 19.31
N SER A 110 2.66 2.45 18.17
CA SER A 110 2.24 1.04 18.10
C SER A 110 3.41 0.07 18.26
N ASP A 111 3.20 -0.95 19.08
CA ASP A 111 4.10 -2.09 19.23
C ASP A 111 4.01 -3.01 17.99
N GLY A 112 4.81 -2.68 16.97
CA GLY A 112 5.27 -3.69 16.01
C GLY A 112 4.36 -3.97 14.81
N VAL A 113 3.42 -3.09 14.47
CA VAL A 113 2.65 -3.21 13.22
C VAL A 113 3.11 -2.22 12.17
N TYR A 114 3.36 -2.73 10.97
CA TYR A 114 3.93 -1.97 9.86
C TYR A 114 3.05 -2.07 8.62
N ALA A 115 3.22 -1.13 7.71
CA ALA A 115 2.81 -1.27 6.31
C ALA A 115 4.04 -1.11 5.42
N ARG A 116 3.99 -1.68 4.21
CA ARG A 116 5.04 -1.47 3.22
C ARG A 116 4.45 -1.20 1.84
N PHE A 117 5.09 -0.35 1.07
CA PHE A 117 4.65 -0.07 -0.29
C PHE A 117 5.83 0.24 -1.22
N GLN A 118 5.67 -0.07 -2.50
CA GLN A 118 6.65 0.18 -3.55
C GLN A 118 6.05 1.16 -4.55
N VAL A 119 6.77 2.23 -4.83
CA VAL A 119 6.38 3.17 -5.89
C VAL A 119 6.91 2.64 -7.20
N LEU A 120 6.04 2.30 -8.15
CA LEU A 120 6.47 1.75 -9.43
C LEU A 120 6.76 2.86 -10.43
N ASN A 121 5.80 3.76 -10.63
CA ASN A 121 5.89 4.86 -11.59
C ASN A 121 5.12 6.07 -11.08
N PHE A 122 5.55 7.26 -11.51
CA PHE A 122 4.72 8.45 -11.41
C PHE A 122 3.76 8.54 -12.59
N ILE A 123 2.61 9.14 -12.32
CA ILE A 123 1.66 9.63 -13.32
C ILE A 123 1.86 11.14 -13.35
N THR A 124 2.21 11.67 -14.51
CA THR A 124 2.44 13.11 -14.70
C THR A 124 1.25 13.76 -15.39
N ASP A 125 1.06 15.06 -15.16
CA ASP A 125 0.05 15.85 -15.85
C ASP A 125 0.34 15.77 -17.37
N PRO A 126 -0.64 15.39 -18.21
CA PRO A 126 -0.43 15.33 -19.65
C PRO A 126 -0.05 16.68 -20.27
N ASN A 127 -0.31 17.80 -19.57
CA ASN A 127 0.04 19.15 -20.00
C ASN A 127 1.33 19.68 -19.35
N ASP A 128 1.84 19.01 -18.30
CA ASP A 128 3.08 19.37 -17.61
C ASP A 128 3.78 18.11 -17.07
N ASN A 129 4.75 17.60 -17.84
CA ASN A 129 5.50 16.40 -17.48
C ASN A 129 6.37 16.57 -16.21
N ASN A 130 6.54 17.79 -15.70
CA ASN A 130 7.25 18.02 -14.44
C ASN A 130 6.31 17.95 -13.22
N ARG A 131 4.99 17.92 -13.45
CA ARG A 131 4.00 17.83 -12.40
C ARG A 131 3.55 16.39 -12.21
N VAL A 132 3.94 15.79 -11.09
CA VAL A 132 3.40 14.50 -10.65
C VAL A 132 1.96 14.71 -10.15
N ILE A 133 1.02 13.97 -10.73
CA ILE A 133 -0.41 13.99 -10.38
C ILE A 133 -0.90 12.63 -9.85
N GLY A 134 -0.02 11.64 -9.80
CA GLY A 134 -0.34 10.31 -9.28
C GLY A 134 0.87 9.40 -9.21
N ALA A 135 0.67 8.21 -8.66
CA ALA A 135 1.65 7.14 -8.68
C ALA A 135 0.96 5.79 -8.77
N THR A 136 1.56 4.87 -9.51
CA THR A 136 1.19 3.45 -9.43
C THR A 136 2.05 2.79 -8.35
N ILE A 137 1.42 2.14 -7.38
CA ILE A 137 2.11 1.48 -6.27
C ILE A 137 1.70 0.02 -6.09
N LYS A 138 2.58 -0.75 -5.46
CA LYS A 138 2.21 -1.98 -4.73
C LYS A 138 2.17 -1.68 -3.25
N TYR A 139 1.28 -2.31 -2.49
CA TYR A 139 1.24 -2.12 -1.05
C TYR A 139 0.86 -3.41 -0.33
N GLN A 140 1.29 -3.53 0.92
CA GLN A 140 0.90 -4.60 1.83
C GLN A 140 0.75 -4.04 3.25
N ALA A 141 -0.40 -4.30 3.85
CA ALA A 141 -0.72 -4.01 5.23
C ALA A 141 -1.72 -5.06 5.77
N PRO A 142 -1.55 -5.59 7.00
CA PRO A 142 -0.35 -5.44 7.83
C PRO A 142 0.89 -6.10 7.21
N PHE A 143 2.05 -5.60 7.60
CA PHE A 143 3.35 -6.21 7.37
C PHE A 143 3.96 -6.57 8.71
N ASN A 144 4.10 -7.87 8.94
CA ASN A 144 4.81 -8.45 10.08
C ASN A 144 5.99 -9.25 9.52
N LEU A 145 7.12 -9.23 10.22
CA LEU A 145 8.30 -10.05 9.91
C LEU A 145 8.26 -11.42 10.57
#